data_AF-A0A1Q7NCY9-F1
#
_entry.id   AF-A0A1Q7NCY9-F1
#
_cell.length_a   1.000
_cell.length_b   1.000
_cell.length_c   1.000
_cell.angle_alpha   90.00
_cell.angle_beta   90.00
_cell.angle_gamma   90.00
#
_symmetry.space_group_name_H-M   'P 1'
#
loop_
_entity.id
_entity.type
_entity.pdbx_description
1 polymer ?
#
loop_
_entity_poly.entity_id
_entity_poly.type
_entity_poly.pdbx_seq_one_letter_code
_entity_poly.pdbx_strand_id
1 'polypeptide(L)'
;MDVAELRSRYPVFRYEGFALERSSSRLTARFKFSIPPDIAFAPEIIFEALDESWRSVSDESLQNLVFHLGLIESFSYWKATASPVIEVHPAGLSEEQISWWEDLLVRGMGEFFFRNQIDFTTERFVKITSMPNTSRYEVHRGELTGRTLLTIGGGRDSALAAALLRDSGHPFTCMMLNPSTAAQTIARHVSALPPLIIRRTICPELLELNRRGYLNGHTPFSAYLAFLGAACLLLYGYSDIIVANERSSDEGNVHYRGREINHQYSKSFRFETRFDEYLRRFLMSGGRYFSLVRPLYELQIGKLFSKFPDLFQLFKSCNRNRSDSWCGRCAKCVSVFLTMYPFLPPAALFKIFGHDLFDSEETIPILRELAGLEIKPFECVATANEIVAAAALAIAKLRNNSQPLPPVLQYAVRHIPGINDTEAASVLLAAYGPHRIPQEFESLLRNALNQSAR
;
A
#
# COMPACT_ATOMS: atom_id res chain seq x y z
N MET A 1 14.71 -18.40 15.39
CA MET A 1 14.39 -18.56 16.83
C MET A 1 12.91 -18.90 16.95
N ASP A 2 12.54 -19.62 17.99
CA ASP A 2 11.13 -19.97 18.23
C ASP A 2 10.34 -18.75 18.75
N VAL A 3 9.07 -18.63 18.35
CA VAL A 3 8.21 -17.49 18.73
C VAL A 3 7.89 -17.51 20.22
N ALA A 4 7.65 -18.67 20.81
CA ALA A 4 7.35 -18.77 22.24
C ALA A 4 8.59 -18.43 23.07
N GLU A 5 9.78 -18.87 22.65
CA GLU A 5 11.06 -18.47 23.25
C GLU A 5 11.24 -16.94 23.20
N LEU A 6 11.06 -16.32 22.03
CA LEU A 6 11.19 -14.87 21.88
C LEU A 6 10.18 -14.11 22.74
N ARG A 7 8.91 -14.51 22.74
CA ARG A 7 7.86 -13.86 23.55
C ARG A 7 8.08 -14.05 25.05
N SER A 8 8.66 -15.17 25.46
CA SER A 8 9.03 -15.41 26.86
C SER A 8 10.22 -14.56 27.29
N ARG A 9 11.24 -14.42 26.43
CA ARG A 9 12.42 -13.59 26.70
C ARG A 9 12.10 -12.10 26.64
N TYR A 10 11.22 -11.70 25.72
CA TYR A 10 10.85 -10.33 25.40
C TYR A 10 9.35 -10.10 25.60
N PRO A 11 8.85 -10.10 26.86
CA PRO A 11 7.42 -10.01 27.14
C PRO A 11 6.83 -8.64 26.82
N VAL A 12 7.65 -7.60 26.71
CA VAL A 12 7.21 -6.21 26.55
C VAL A 12 7.99 -5.52 25.46
N PHE A 13 7.28 -4.86 24.56
CA PHE A 13 7.80 -3.84 23.65
C PHE A 13 7.35 -2.46 24.16
N ARG A 14 8.24 -1.48 24.16
CA ARG A 14 7.95 -0.13 24.64
C ARG A 14 8.12 0.89 23.53
N TYR A 15 7.08 1.69 23.30
CA TYR A 15 7.25 2.99 22.69
C TYR A 15 7.59 3.97 23.81
N GLU A 16 8.87 4.32 23.93
CA GLU A 16 9.40 5.08 25.07
C GLU A 16 9.16 6.59 24.93
N GLY A 17 9.21 7.11 23.71
CA GLY A 17 9.31 8.54 23.49
C GLY A 17 9.57 8.89 22.03
N PHE A 18 9.49 10.17 21.73
CA PHE A 18 9.99 10.74 20.48
C PHE A 18 10.58 12.12 20.74
N ALA A 19 11.49 12.53 19.86
CA ALA A 19 12.11 13.86 19.88
C ALA A 19 11.92 14.52 18.51
N LEU A 20 11.77 15.83 18.52
CA LEU A 20 11.65 16.66 17.33
C LEU A 20 12.82 17.62 17.24
N GLU A 21 13.58 17.54 16.14
CA GLU A 21 14.60 18.52 15.80
C GLU A 21 14.08 19.40 14.66
N ARG A 22 14.00 20.71 14.93
CA ARG A 22 13.45 21.71 14.01
C ARG A 22 14.57 22.55 13.41
N SER A 23 14.53 22.75 12.10
CA SER A 23 15.31 23.79 11.42
C SER A 23 14.38 24.65 10.55
N SER A 24 14.93 25.61 9.81
CA SER A 24 14.12 26.51 8.96
C SER A 24 13.37 25.76 7.84
N SER A 25 13.94 24.67 7.31
CA SER A 25 13.41 23.95 6.15
C SER A 25 13.28 22.44 6.34
N ARG A 26 13.54 21.94 7.56
CA ARG A 26 13.53 20.52 7.89
C ARG A 26 12.94 20.27 9.28
N LEU A 27 12.19 19.18 9.40
CA LEU A 27 11.79 18.58 10.67
C LEU A 27 12.29 17.14 10.70
N THR A 28 13.04 16.79 11.74
CA THR A 28 13.43 15.40 12.01
C THR A 28 12.65 14.89 13.22
N ALA A 29 11.93 13.79 13.04
CA ALA A 29 11.31 13.05 14.12
C ALA A 29 12.12 11.80 14.42
N ARG A 30 12.65 11.69 15.65
CA ARG A 30 13.36 10.51 16.13
C ARG A 30 12.49 9.80 17.16
N PHE A 31 12.18 8.53 16.92
CA PHE A 31 11.45 7.70 17.89
C PHE A 31 12.41 6.96 18.80
N LYS A 32 11.91 6.50 19.94
CA LYS A 32 12.66 5.63 20.85
C LYS A 32 11.80 4.41 21.17
N PHE A 33 12.31 3.24 20.78
CA PHE A 33 11.70 1.95 21.10
C PHE A 33 12.65 1.14 21.97
N SER A 34 12.11 0.38 22.92
CA SER A 34 12.90 -0.58 23.70
C SER A 34 12.18 -1.92 23.79
N ILE A 35 12.95 -3.00 23.87
CA ILE A 35 12.47 -4.35 24.14
C ILE A 35 13.40 -4.92 25.21
N PRO A 36 13.05 -4.76 26.50
CA PRO A 36 13.89 -5.22 27.60
C PRO A 36 14.20 -6.72 27.52
N PRO A 37 15.40 -7.15 27.94
CA PRO A 37 16.40 -6.35 28.66
C PRO A 37 17.42 -5.61 27.79
N ASP A 38 17.58 -5.98 26.51
CA ASP A 38 18.82 -5.71 25.76
C ASP A 38 18.62 -5.14 24.34
N ILE A 39 17.39 -4.87 23.89
CA ILE A 39 17.13 -4.33 22.55
C ILE A 39 16.59 -2.91 22.64
N ALA A 40 17.11 -2.02 21.78
CA ALA A 40 16.60 -0.67 21.61
C ALA A 40 16.73 -0.22 20.15
N PHE A 41 15.85 0.67 19.72
CA PHE A 41 15.87 1.26 18.38
C PHE A 41 15.58 2.75 18.45
N ALA A 42 16.21 3.50 17.55
CA ALA A 42 15.98 4.93 17.39
C ALA A 42 15.79 5.33 15.91
N PRO A 43 14.69 4.92 15.26
CA PRO A 43 14.43 5.30 13.87
C PRO A 43 14.17 6.79 13.73
N GLU A 44 14.47 7.27 12.53
CA GLU A 44 14.29 8.66 12.15
C GLU A 44 13.45 8.79 10.88
N ILE A 45 12.62 9.85 10.88
CA ILE A 45 11.89 10.35 9.72
C ILE A 45 12.28 11.80 9.52
N ILE A 46 12.57 12.17 8.28
CA ILE A 46 12.98 13.51 7.90
C ILE A 46 11.97 14.07 6.90
N PHE A 47 11.35 15.18 7.28
CA PHE A 47 10.51 16.01 6.43
C PHE A 47 11.36 17.16 5.90
N GLU A 48 11.50 17.27 4.58
CA GLU A 48 12.35 18.27 3.92
C GLU A 48 11.50 19.32 3.17
N ALA A 49 12.14 20.43 2.78
CA ALA A 49 11.51 21.51 2.01
C ALA A 49 10.26 22.11 2.69
N LEU A 50 10.29 22.23 4.01
CA LEU A 50 9.27 22.96 4.75
C LEU A 50 9.39 24.47 4.45
N ASP A 51 8.27 25.15 4.25
CA ASP A 51 8.21 26.60 4.07
C ASP A 51 8.08 27.34 5.43
N GLU A 52 7.66 28.61 5.49
CA GLU A 52 7.45 29.27 6.79
C GLU A 52 6.08 28.95 7.41
N SER A 53 5.13 28.43 6.62
CA SER A 53 3.74 28.25 7.03
C SER A 53 3.57 27.17 8.10
N TRP A 54 4.41 26.13 8.10
CA TRP A 54 4.35 25.07 9.12
C TRP A 54 4.64 25.58 10.54
N ARG A 55 5.29 26.74 10.69
CA ARG A 55 5.51 27.37 12.00
C ARG A 55 4.21 27.79 12.70
N SER A 56 3.12 27.93 11.94
CA SER A 56 1.78 28.18 12.48
C SER A 56 1.13 26.92 13.08
N VAL A 57 1.66 25.73 12.79
CA VAL A 57 1.17 24.48 13.39
C VAL A 57 1.52 24.48 14.87
N SER A 58 0.51 24.42 15.73
CA SER A 58 0.71 24.34 17.19
C SER A 58 1.56 23.13 17.56
N ASP A 59 2.43 23.27 18.57
CA ASP A 59 3.25 22.18 19.10
C ASP A 59 2.42 20.96 19.49
N GLU A 60 1.24 21.17 20.06
CA GLU A 60 0.33 20.10 20.46
C GLU A 60 -0.15 19.27 19.25
N SER A 61 -0.65 19.92 18.21
CA SER A 61 -1.09 19.23 16.97
C SER A 61 0.06 18.46 16.31
N LEU A 62 1.26 19.05 16.30
CA LEU A 62 2.44 18.39 15.73
C LEU A 62 2.86 17.17 16.56
N GLN A 63 2.87 17.30 17.89
CA GLN A 63 3.16 16.18 18.78
C GLN A 63 2.14 15.05 18.62
N ASN A 64 0.86 15.36 18.48
CA ASN A 64 -0.19 14.36 18.24
C ASN A 64 0.11 13.50 16.99
N LEU A 65 0.43 14.15 15.87
CA LEU A 65 0.71 13.47 14.61
C LEU A 65 1.98 12.63 14.67
N VAL A 66 3.05 13.18 15.25
CA VAL A 66 4.33 12.48 15.37
C VAL A 66 4.20 11.29 16.32
N PHE A 67 3.45 11.44 17.42
CA PHE A 67 3.12 10.34 18.32
C PHE A 67 2.43 9.18 17.56
N HIS A 68 1.41 9.47 16.76
CA HIS A 68 0.71 8.44 15.98
C HIS A 68 1.57 7.85 14.86
N LEU A 69 2.46 8.65 14.27
CA LEU A 69 3.46 8.17 13.32
C LEU A 69 4.44 7.19 14.00
N GLY A 70 4.83 7.46 15.25
CA GLY A 70 5.63 6.55 16.06
C GLY A 70 4.90 5.27 16.45
N LEU A 71 3.58 5.34 16.68
CA LEU A 71 2.75 4.14 16.93
C LEU A 71 2.76 3.18 15.74
N ILE A 72 2.52 3.67 14.51
CA ILE A 72 2.59 2.80 13.33
C ILE A 72 4.02 2.36 13.00
N GLU A 73 5.02 3.22 13.25
CA GLU A 73 6.44 2.88 13.08
C GLU A 73 6.83 1.71 13.98
N SER A 74 6.28 1.66 15.19
CA SER A 74 6.56 0.61 16.18
C SER A 74 6.35 -0.81 15.64
N PHE A 75 5.40 -1.02 14.72
CA PHE A 75 5.12 -2.34 14.15
C PHE A 75 6.33 -2.91 13.40
N SER A 76 7.14 -2.04 12.77
CA SER A 76 8.36 -2.45 12.07
C SER A 76 9.40 -3.07 13.00
N TYR A 77 9.39 -2.68 14.27
CA TYR A 77 10.36 -3.06 15.29
C TYR A 77 9.82 -4.14 16.24
N TRP A 78 8.55 -4.02 16.63
CA TRP A 78 7.82 -5.01 17.42
C TRP A 78 7.87 -6.40 16.78
N LYS A 79 7.84 -6.47 15.44
CA LYS A 79 7.87 -7.74 14.71
C LYS A 79 9.11 -8.59 15.01
N ALA A 80 10.20 -8.02 15.49
CA ALA A 80 11.43 -8.76 15.78
C ALA A 80 11.23 -9.81 16.88
N THR A 81 10.36 -9.52 17.84
CA THR A 81 10.10 -10.37 19.01
C THR A 81 8.64 -10.79 19.15
N ALA A 82 7.74 -10.11 18.44
CA ALA A 82 6.29 -10.27 18.55
C ALA A 82 5.82 -10.22 20.01
N SER A 83 6.34 -9.30 20.83
CA SER A 83 6.08 -9.22 22.26
C SER A 83 4.57 -9.16 22.59
N PRO A 84 4.09 -9.88 23.63
CA PRO A 84 2.66 -9.93 23.99
C PRO A 84 2.10 -8.59 24.47
N VAL A 85 2.93 -7.71 25.02
CA VAL A 85 2.50 -6.39 25.50
C VAL A 85 3.24 -5.30 24.73
N ILE A 86 2.49 -4.28 24.31
CA ILE A 86 3.04 -3.01 23.81
C ILE A 86 2.69 -1.92 24.82
N GLU A 87 3.70 -1.36 25.48
CA GLU A 87 3.55 -0.22 26.39
C GLU A 87 3.79 1.08 25.60
N VAL A 88 2.84 2.00 25.70
CA VAL A 88 2.86 3.32 25.04
C VAL A 88 3.06 4.38 26.11
N HIS A 89 4.29 4.90 26.20
CA HIS A 89 4.68 5.88 27.21
C HIS A 89 4.42 7.35 26.84
N PRO A 90 4.53 7.80 25.57
CA PRO A 90 4.53 9.24 25.27
C PRO A 90 3.20 9.95 25.56
N ALA A 91 2.08 9.25 25.40
CA ALA A 91 0.74 9.81 25.60
C ALA A 91 -0.29 8.71 25.87
N GLY A 92 -1.43 9.11 26.45
CA GLY A 92 -2.57 8.24 26.67
C GLY A 92 -3.30 7.89 25.35
N LEU A 93 -3.87 6.70 25.30
CA LEU A 93 -4.82 6.27 24.27
C LEU A 93 -6.17 5.96 24.93
N SER A 94 -7.26 6.33 24.26
CA SER A 94 -8.60 5.86 24.65
C SER A 94 -8.77 4.36 24.36
N GLU A 95 -9.75 3.71 24.99
CA GLU A 95 -10.10 2.31 24.71
C GLU A 95 -10.43 2.07 23.23
N GLU A 96 -11.10 3.05 22.60
CA GLU A 96 -11.40 3.01 21.17
C GLU A 96 -10.13 3.03 20.31
N GLN A 97 -9.16 3.90 20.63
CA GLN A 97 -7.89 3.92 19.92
C GLN A 97 -7.11 2.63 20.12
N ILE A 98 -7.05 2.10 21.36
CA ILE A 98 -6.41 0.82 21.68
C ILE A 98 -7.01 -0.29 20.82
N SER A 99 -8.34 -0.43 20.82
CA SER A 99 -9.04 -1.44 20.00
C SER A 99 -8.76 -1.26 18.50
N TRP A 100 -8.69 -0.01 18.02
CA TRP A 100 -8.38 0.28 16.64
C TRP A 100 -6.95 -0.15 16.26
N TRP A 101 -5.96 0.14 17.11
CA TRP A 101 -4.56 -0.23 16.89
C TRP A 101 -4.32 -1.74 16.99
N GLU A 102 -4.98 -2.42 17.91
CA GLU A 102 -4.94 -3.88 18.02
C GLU A 102 -5.55 -4.56 16.78
N ASP A 103 -6.69 -4.09 16.28
CA ASP A 103 -7.29 -4.60 15.02
C ASP A 103 -6.38 -4.34 13.81
N LEU A 104 -5.76 -3.15 13.72
CA LEU A 104 -4.79 -2.84 12.67
C LEU A 104 -3.57 -3.76 12.74
N LEU A 105 -3.01 -3.99 13.93
CA LEU A 105 -1.86 -4.88 14.11
C LEU A 105 -2.22 -6.30 13.67
N VAL A 106 -3.31 -6.86 14.21
CA VAL A 106 -3.68 -8.25 13.95
C VAL A 106 -3.98 -8.50 12.47
N ARG A 107 -4.65 -7.57 11.80
CA ARG A 107 -4.99 -7.74 10.37
C ARG A 107 -3.85 -7.35 9.44
N GLY A 108 -3.16 -6.26 9.74
CA GLY A 108 -2.05 -5.73 8.95
C GLY A 108 -0.79 -6.59 9.00
N MET A 109 -0.60 -7.36 10.07
CA MET A 109 0.51 -8.30 10.24
C MET A 109 0.13 -9.73 9.84
N GLY A 110 -1.01 -9.95 9.16
CA GLY A 110 -1.51 -11.29 8.84
C GLY A 110 -0.51 -12.19 8.10
N GLU A 111 0.15 -11.66 7.06
CA GLU A 111 1.22 -12.41 6.36
C GLU A 111 2.37 -12.75 7.32
N PHE A 112 2.78 -11.79 8.16
CA PHE A 112 3.85 -12.02 9.13
C PHE A 112 3.50 -13.19 10.06
N PHE A 113 2.26 -13.29 10.53
CA PHE A 113 1.83 -14.43 11.34
C PHE A 113 1.83 -15.74 10.57
N PHE A 114 1.33 -15.75 9.33
CA PHE A 114 1.32 -16.93 8.48
C PHE A 114 2.74 -17.44 8.19
N ARG A 115 3.64 -16.56 7.75
CA ARG A 115 5.03 -16.90 7.39
C ARG A 115 5.85 -17.41 8.57
N ASN A 116 5.59 -16.88 9.76
CA ASN A 116 6.27 -17.30 10.99
C ASN A 116 5.49 -18.36 11.78
N GLN A 117 4.39 -18.89 11.23
CA GLN A 117 3.54 -19.92 11.86
C GLN A 117 3.02 -19.54 13.25
N ILE A 118 2.80 -18.25 13.48
CA ILE A 118 2.36 -17.69 14.77
C ILE A 118 0.87 -17.96 14.96
N ASP A 119 0.47 -18.42 16.14
CA ASP A 119 -0.95 -18.46 16.52
C ASP A 119 -1.38 -17.12 17.12
N PHE A 120 -2.04 -16.32 16.30
CA PHE A 120 -2.55 -14.99 16.65
C PHE A 120 -4.02 -15.01 17.11
N THR A 121 -4.62 -16.20 17.26
CA THR A 121 -6.03 -16.35 17.65
C THR A 121 -6.24 -16.41 19.15
N THR A 122 -5.15 -16.52 19.91
CA THR A 122 -5.16 -16.50 21.37
C THR A 122 -5.79 -15.22 21.90
N GLU A 123 -6.57 -15.34 22.98
CA GLU A 123 -7.12 -14.18 23.67
C GLU A 123 -5.96 -13.28 24.11
N ARG A 124 -6.04 -11.98 23.82
CA ARG A 124 -4.99 -10.99 24.13
C ARG A 124 -3.63 -11.34 23.51
N PHE A 125 -3.62 -11.88 22.29
CA PHE A 125 -2.41 -12.16 21.53
C PHE A 125 -1.39 -11.02 21.59
N VAL A 126 -1.87 -9.78 21.45
CA VAL A 126 -1.17 -8.55 21.80
C VAL A 126 -2.10 -7.68 22.63
N LYS A 127 -1.58 -7.08 23.71
CA LYS A 127 -2.26 -6.08 24.51
C LYS A 127 -1.53 -4.74 24.39
N ILE A 128 -2.20 -3.71 23.90
CA ILE A 128 -1.66 -2.35 23.89
C ILE A 128 -2.09 -1.65 25.19
N THR A 129 -1.16 -1.00 25.87
CA THR A 129 -1.41 -0.28 27.12
C THR A 129 -0.78 1.09 27.09
N SER A 130 -1.44 2.08 27.68
CA SER A 130 -0.87 3.39 27.97
C SER A 130 -0.53 3.53 29.45
N MET A 131 0.45 4.36 29.77
CA MET A 131 0.77 4.66 31.16
C MET A 131 -0.44 5.31 31.88
N PRO A 132 -0.66 5.00 33.16
CA PRO A 132 -1.70 5.67 33.95
C PRO A 132 -1.43 7.18 34.05
N ASN A 133 -2.49 7.99 34.01
CA ASN A 133 -2.45 9.46 34.18
C ASN A 133 -1.68 10.24 33.09
N THR A 134 -1.31 9.63 31.97
CA THR A 134 -0.76 10.37 30.83
C THR A 134 -1.87 11.16 30.13
N SER A 135 -1.62 12.43 29.83
CA SER A 135 -2.54 13.24 29.03
C SER A 135 -2.71 12.65 27.62
N ARG A 136 -3.87 12.90 27.04
CA ARG A 136 -4.13 12.64 25.63
C ARG A 136 -3.82 13.91 24.85
N TYR A 137 -3.40 13.75 23.61
CA TYR A 137 -3.28 14.88 22.70
C TYR A 137 -4.67 15.26 22.15
N GLU A 138 -4.90 16.56 21.99
CA GLU A 138 -6.11 17.05 21.35
C GLU A 138 -6.07 16.89 19.82
N VAL A 139 -7.26 16.75 19.24
CA VAL A 139 -7.46 16.71 17.79
C VAL A 139 -7.24 18.10 17.20
N HIS A 140 -6.54 18.18 16.06
CA HIS A 140 -6.39 19.45 15.35
C HIS A 140 -7.73 19.87 14.71
N ARG A 141 -8.26 21.02 15.12
CA ARG A 141 -9.54 21.58 14.60
C ARG A 141 -9.36 22.80 13.70
N GLY A 142 -8.13 23.17 13.36
CA GLY A 142 -7.86 24.28 12.45
C GLY A 142 -8.34 23.99 11.03
N GLU A 143 -8.57 25.06 10.27
CA GLU A 143 -8.89 24.95 8.85
C GLU A 143 -7.66 24.47 8.07
N LEU A 144 -7.89 23.54 7.14
CA LEU A 144 -6.86 23.06 6.22
C LEU A 144 -7.08 23.68 4.84
N THR A 145 -5.98 24.00 4.17
CA THR A 145 -6.06 24.49 2.78
C THR A 145 -6.57 23.36 1.87
N GLY A 146 -7.50 23.67 0.97
CA GLY A 146 -8.07 22.77 -0.04
C GLY A 146 -7.06 22.31 -1.11
N ARG A 147 -5.93 21.72 -0.70
CA ARG A 147 -4.88 21.19 -1.57
C ARG A 147 -4.79 19.67 -1.44
N THR A 148 -4.38 19.05 -2.54
CA THR A 148 -4.34 17.59 -2.68
C THR A 148 -2.91 17.03 -2.72
N LEU A 149 -2.64 16.04 -1.89
CA LEU A 149 -1.47 15.17 -1.98
C LEU A 149 -1.86 13.86 -2.66
N LEU A 150 -1.08 13.44 -3.66
CA LEU A 150 -1.17 12.10 -4.24
C LEU A 150 0.06 11.29 -3.85
N THR A 151 -0.12 10.15 -3.18
CA THR A 151 1.00 9.25 -2.90
C THR A 151 1.46 8.54 -4.17
N ILE A 152 2.75 8.62 -4.50
CA ILE A 152 3.34 7.96 -5.68
C ILE A 152 4.36 6.88 -5.25
N GLY A 153 4.19 5.67 -5.76
CA GLY A 153 5.11 4.54 -5.53
C GLY A 153 5.92 4.12 -6.76
N GLY A 154 5.66 4.71 -7.93
CA GLY A 154 6.28 4.32 -9.21
C GLY A 154 5.59 3.14 -9.91
N GLY A 155 4.54 2.59 -9.30
CA GLY A 155 3.70 1.55 -9.89
C GLY A 155 2.63 2.09 -10.83
N ARG A 156 2.01 1.18 -11.60
CA ARG A 156 0.98 1.48 -12.61
C ARG A 156 -0.17 2.29 -12.04
N ASP A 157 -0.71 1.85 -10.91
CA ASP A 157 -1.97 2.38 -10.37
C ASP A 157 -1.80 3.82 -9.87
N SER A 158 -0.68 4.12 -9.18
CA SER A 158 -0.34 5.51 -8.79
C SER A 158 -0.05 6.40 -10.00
N ALA A 159 0.53 5.85 -11.08
CA ALA A 159 0.76 6.58 -12.31
C ALA A 159 -0.56 6.87 -13.05
N LEU A 160 -1.51 5.93 -13.06
CA LEU A 160 -2.85 6.14 -13.58
C LEU A 160 -3.56 7.25 -12.80
N ALA A 161 -3.59 7.17 -11.47
CA ALA A 161 -4.22 8.19 -10.63
C ALA A 161 -3.65 9.59 -10.91
N ALA A 162 -2.33 9.70 -11.06
CA ALA A 162 -1.67 10.96 -11.39
C ALA A 162 -2.05 11.48 -12.79
N ALA A 163 -2.11 10.61 -13.79
CA ALA A 163 -2.54 11.00 -15.14
C ALA A 163 -4.01 11.46 -15.18
N LEU A 164 -4.89 10.80 -14.43
CA LEU A 164 -6.30 11.21 -14.32
C LEU A 164 -6.43 12.61 -13.70
N LEU A 165 -5.68 12.90 -12.64
CA LEU A 165 -5.65 14.25 -12.05
C LEU A 165 -5.06 15.27 -13.00
N ARG A 166 -3.92 14.97 -13.64
CA ARG A 166 -3.28 15.83 -14.66
C ARG A 166 -4.24 16.20 -15.78
N ASP A 167 -4.88 15.21 -16.40
CA ASP A 167 -5.74 15.42 -17.57
C ASP A 167 -7.06 16.12 -17.21
N SER A 168 -7.49 16.02 -15.94
CA SER A 168 -8.62 16.79 -15.43
C SER A 168 -8.29 18.26 -15.11
N GLY A 169 -7.00 18.62 -15.04
CA GLY A 169 -6.55 19.92 -14.59
C GLY A 169 -6.65 20.14 -13.07
N HIS A 170 -6.99 19.11 -12.29
CA HIS A 170 -7.03 19.20 -10.83
C HIS A 170 -5.61 19.37 -10.26
N PRO A 171 -5.31 20.46 -9.53
CA PRO A 171 -3.97 20.66 -8.96
C PRO A 171 -3.65 19.64 -7.86
N PHE A 172 -2.48 19.01 -7.93
CA PHE A 172 -2.01 18.07 -6.91
C PHE A 172 -0.50 18.12 -6.77
N THR A 173 -0.01 17.71 -5.59
CA THR A 173 1.41 17.51 -5.33
C THR A 173 1.69 16.03 -5.08
N CYS A 174 2.71 15.49 -5.74
CA CYS A 174 3.16 14.13 -5.51
C CYS A 174 3.87 14.02 -4.15
N MET A 175 3.46 13.09 -3.30
CA MET A 175 4.12 12.74 -2.04
C MET A 175 4.81 11.38 -2.18
N MET A 176 6.07 11.29 -1.74
CA MET A 176 6.84 10.06 -1.79
C MET A 176 7.69 9.85 -0.53
N LEU A 177 7.77 8.60 -0.08
CA LEU A 177 8.70 8.16 0.96
C LEU A 177 9.85 7.39 0.31
N ASN A 178 11.09 7.82 0.54
CA ASN A 178 12.29 7.17 -0.01
C ASN A 178 12.15 6.83 -1.51
N PRO A 179 11.91 7.83 -2.38
CA PRO A 179 11.42 7.59 -3.73
C PRO A 179 12.42 6.82 -4.61
N SER A 180 11.92 5.81 -5.33
CA SER A 180 12.63 5.14 -6.41
C SER A 180 12.79 6.06 -7.63
N THR A 181 13.68 5.68 -8.56
CA THR A 181 13.86 6.40 -9.84
C THR A 181 12.54 6.46 -10.63
N ALA A 182 11.78 5.36 -10.67
CA ALA A 182 10.49 5.30 -11.34
C ALA A 182 9.48 6.29 -10.73
N ALA A 183 9.37 6.34 -9.40
CA ALA A 183 8.47 7.27 -8.72
C ALA A 183 8.82 8.74 -9.02
N GLN A 184 10.11 9.10 -8.98
CA GLN A 184 10.56 10.46 -9.29
C GLN A 184 10.30 10.84 -10.75
N THR A 185 10.57 9.94 -11.68
CA THR A 185 10.37 10.19 -13.11
C THR A 185 8.89 10.34 -13.44
N ILE A 186 8.01 9.51 -12.88
CA ILE A 186 6.57 9.67 -12.99
C ILE A 186 6.14 11.04 -12.42
N ALA A 187 6.57 11.37 -11.20
CA ALA A 187 6.19 12.63 -10.56
C ALA A 187 6.55 13.87 -11.40
N ARG A 188 7.77 13.90 -11.99
CA ARG A 188 8.20 14.98 -12.90
C ARG A 188 7.41 15.03 -14.21
N HIS A 189 6.90 13.90 -14.67
CA HIS A 189 6.14 13.80 -15.93
C HIS A 189 4.68 14.22 -15.76
N VAL A 190 4.09 13.94 -14.60
CA VAL A 190 2.64 14.12 -14.37
C VAL A 190 2.27 15.40 -13.62
N SER A 191 3.22 16.05 -12.96
CA SER A 191 3.01 17.26 -12.16
C SER A 191 4.06 18.31 -12.46
N ALA A 192 3.62 19.56 -12.60
CA ALA A 192 4.52 20.71 -12.66
C ALA A 192 5.03 21.16 -11.27
N LEU A 193 4.33 20.78 -10.20
CA LEU A 193 4.74 21.10 -8.84
C LEU A 193 5.87 20.17 -8.37
N PRO A 194 6.86 20.67 -7.61
CA PRO A 194 7.90 19.84 -7.04
C PRO A 194 7.29 18.83 -6.05
N PRO A 195 7.74 17.56 -6.07
CA PRO A 195 7.19 16.55 -5.16
C PRO A 195 7.64 16.78 -3.72
N LEU A 196 6.80 16.37 -2.76
CA LEU A 196 7.18 16.23 -1.36
C LEU A 196 7.94 14.93 -1.15
N ILE A 197 9.17 15.04 -0.67
CA ILE A 197 10.04 13.90 -0.40
C ILE A 197 10.24 13.79 1.10
N ILE A 198 9.87 12.62 1.64
CA ILE A 198 10.12 12.24 3.02
C ILE A 198 11.20 11.16 3.01
N ARG A 199 12.11 11.21 3.97
CA ARG A 199 13.14 10.18 4.18
C ARG A 199 12.87 9.41 5.46
N ARG A 200 13.09 8.10 5.41
CA ARG A 200 13.02 7.20 6.56
C ARG A 200 14.12 6.16 6.45
N THR A 201 14.79 5.87 7.56
CA THR A 201 15.82 4.83 7.58
C THR A 201 15.46 3.76 8.59
N ILE A 202 15.57 2.49 8.19
CA ILE A 202 15.46 1.34 9.10
C ILE A 202 16.74 1.24 9.93
N CYS A 203 16.61 1.03 11.23
CA CYS A 203 17.76 0.87 12.13
C CYS A 203 18.58 -0.37 11.74
N PRO A 204 19.91 -0.26 11.58
CA PRO A 204 20.80 -1.40 11.30
C PRO A 204 20.66 -2.55 12.31
N GLU A 205 20.35 -2.23 13.56
CA GLU A 205 20.13 -3.18 14.66
C GLU A 205 18.98 -4.16 14.34
N LEU A 206 17.91 -3.70 13.67
CA LEU A 206 16.81 -4.57 13.25
C LEU A 206 17.29 -5.57 12.16
N LEU A 207 18.16 -5.12 11.26
CA LEU A 207 18.76 -5.98 10.24
C LEU A 207 19.69 -7.02 10.87
N GLU A 208 20.41 -6.65 11.92
CA GLU A 208 21.28 -7.56 12.65
C GLU A 208 20.49 -8.62 13.42
N LEU A 209 19.39 -8.25 14.08
CA LEU A 209 18.49 -9.21 14.72
C LEU A 209 17.93 -10.23 13.72
N ASN A 210 17.57 -9.77 12.52
CA ASN A 210 17.13 -10.66 11.44
C ASN A 210 18.21 -11.69 11.08
N ARG A 211 19.48 -11.27 10.91
CA ARG A 211 20.61 -12.18 10.65
C ARG A 211 20.82 -13.18 11.79
N ARG A 212 20.51 -12.79 13.02
CA ARG A 212 20.55 -13.66 14.21
C ARG A 212 19.34 -14.59 14.35
N GLY A 213 18.41 -14.58 13.39
CA GLY A 213 17.26 -15.46 13.36
C GLY A 213 16.06 -15.00 14.18
N TYR A 214 15.99 -13.71 14.53
CA TYR A 214 14.77 -13.09 15.05
C TYR A 214 13.68 -13.06 13.98
N LEU A 215 12.45 -12.80 14.41
CA LEU A 215 11.30 -12.79 13.52
C LEU A 215 11.41 -11.65 12.50
N ASN A 216 10.99 -11.94 11.27
CA ASN A 216 10.90 -10.96 10.21
C ASN A 216 9.70 -11.27 9.31
N GLY A 217 9.23 -10.26 8.58
CA GLY A 217 8.18 -10.40 7.61
C GLY A 217 7.51 -9.08 7.27
N HIS A 218 6.36 -9.22 6.63
CA HIS A 218 5.51 -8.13 6.19
C HIS A 218 5.08 -7.23 7.36
N THR A 219 4.89 -5.94 7.04
CA THR A 219 4.31 -4.93 7.91
C THR A 219 3.34 -4.10 7.08
N PRO A 220 2.25 -3.55 7.66
CA PRO A 220 1.23 -2.79 6.92
C PRO A 220 1.75 -1.43 6.44
N PHE A 221 2.59 -1.44 5.40
CA PHE A 221 3.32 -0.26 4.93
C PHE A 221 2.40 0.82 4.36
N SER A 222 1.28 0.44 3.74
CA SER A 222 0.29 1.43 3.28
C SER A 222 -0.41 2.14 4.45
N ALA A 223 -0.55 1.48 5.61
CA ALA A 223 -1.04 2.15 6.82
C ALA A 223 -0.01 3.14 7.36
N TYR A 224 1.28 2.76 7.34
CA TYR A 224 2.37 3.70 7.65
C TYR A 224 2.32 4.94 6.75
N LEU A 225 2.15 4.77 5.43
CA LEU A 225 2.01 5.89 4.50
C LEU A 225 0.78 6.75 4.78
N ALA A 226 -0.30 6.17 5.28
CA ALA A 226 -1.51 6.91 5.65
C ALA A 226 -1.25 7.85 6.85
N PHE A 227 -0.63 7.35 7.93
CA PHE A 227 -0.23 8.18 9.07
C PHE A 227 0.85 9.20 8.71
N LEU A 228 1.80 8.83 7.85
CA LEU A 228 2.79 9.78 7.33
C LEU A 228 2.11 10.90 6.53
N GLY A 229 1.14 10.55 5.68
CA GLY A 229 0.36 11.50 4.92
C GLY A 229 -0.40 12.46 5.84
N ALA A 230 -0.95 11.96 6.95
CA ALA A 230 -1.59 12.79 7.95
C ALA A 230 -0.60 13.82 8.55
N ALA A 231 0.63 13.40 8.87
CA ALA A 231 1.67 14.36 9.28
C ALA A 231 1.95 15.42 8.19
N CYS A 232 1.99 15.00 6.92
CA CYS A 232 2.20 15.91 5.79
C CYS A 232 1.07 16.91 5.58
N LEU A 233 -0.19 16.57 5.91
CA LEU A 233 -1.32 17.50 5.78
C LEU A 233 -1.08 18.78 6.59
N LEU A 234 -0.67 18.67 7.86
CA LEU A 234 -0.37 19.86 8.66
C LEU A 234 0.98 20.47 8.32
N LEU A 235 2.02 19.66 8.13
CA LEU A 235 3.37 20.17 7.91
C LEU A 235 3.53 20.93 6.58
N TYR A 236 2.75 20.58 5.57
CA TYR A 236 2.85 21.23 4.26
C TYR A 236 1.56 21.94 3.82
N GLY A 237 0.52 21.96 4.66
CA GLY A 237 -0.74 22.68 4.45
C GLY A 237 -1.64 22.07 3.36
N TYR A 238 -2.04 20.83 3.52
CA TYR A 238 -2.96 20.11 2.63
C TYR A 238 -4.18 19.61 3.39
N SER A 239 -5.24 19.21 2.68
CA SER A 239 -6.45 18.60 3.27
C SER A 239 -6.73 17.20 2.75
N ASP A 240 -6.29 16.87 1.52
CA ASP A 240 -6.56 15.56 0.92
C ASP A 240 -5.30 14.71 0.79
N ILE A 241 -5.40 13.46 1.23
CA ILE A 241 -4.45 12.39 0.92
C ILE A 241 -5.15 11.42 -0.03
N ILE A 242 -4.69 11.41 -1.27
CA ILE A 242 -5.12 10.47 -2.29
C ILE A 242 -4.10 9.34 -2.41
N VAL A 243 -4.60 8.11 -2.35
CA VAL A 243 -3.83 6.89 -2.68
C VAL A 243 -4.42 6.20 -3.92
N ALA A 244 -3.71 5.22 -4.47
CA ALA A 244 -4.14 4.46 -5.64
C ALA A 244 -4.28 2.96 -5.34
N ASN A 245 -5.04 2.64 -4.30
CA ASN A 245 -5.43 1.28 -3.91
C ASN A 245 -6.78 0.93 -4.56
N GLU A 246 -6.72 -0.06 -5.41
CA GLU A 246 -7.79 -0.69 -6.16
C GLU A 246 -8.65 -1.66 -5.33
N ARG A 247 -9.78 -2.10 -5.91
CA ARG A 247 -10.69 -3.07 -5.31
C ARG A 247 -10.07 -4.44 -5.11
N SER A 248 -9.16 -4.84 -5.99
CA SER A 248 -8.47 -6.15 -5.95
C SER A 248 -7.69 -6.39 -4.66
N SER A 249 -7.28 -5.33 -3.97
CA SER A 249 -6.61 -5.38 -2.66
C SER A 249 -7.51 -5.90 -1.53
N ASP A 250 -8.82 -5.99 -1.74
CA ASP A 250 -9.74 -6.57 -0.75
C ASP A 250 -9.67 -8.11 -0.69
N GLU A 251 -9.21 -8.77 -1.76
CA GLU A 251 -9.13 -10.24 -1.80
C GLU A 251 -7.97 -10.77 -0.95
N GLY A 252 -8.28 -11.70 -0.05
CA GLY A 252 -7.29 -12.40 0.76
C GLY A 252 -6.38 -13.34 -0.03
N ASN A 253 -5.36 -13.85 0.65
CA ASN A 253 -4.36 -14.77 0.11
C ASN A 253 -4.62 -16.22 0.53
N VAL A 254 -4.91 -16.43 1.82
CA VAL A 254 -5.00 -17.77 2.42
C VAL A 254 -5.83 -17.74 3.70
N HIS A 255 -6.49 -18.86 4.02
CA HIS A 255 -7.11 -19.06 5.32
C HIS A 255 -6.09 -19.69 6.29
N TYR A 256 -5.83 -19.03 7.42
CA TYR A 256 -4.90 -19.51 8.43
C TYR A 256 -5.49 -19.29 9.82
N ARG A 257 -5.48 -20.35 10.65
CA ARG A 257 -6.07 -20.35 12.00
C ARG A 257 -7.52 -19.83 12.02
N GLY A 258 -8.35 -20.24 11.06
CA GLY A 258 -9.76 -19.84 10.99
C GLY A 258 -10.01 -18.38 10.59
N ARG A 259 -8.99 -17.65 10.12
CA ARG A 259 -9.13 -16.27 9.63
C ARG A 259 -8.52 -16.14 8.23
N GLU A 260 -9.11 -15.28 7.41
CA GLU A 260 -8.53 -14.91 6.13
C GLU A 260 -7.35 -13.94 6.34
N ILE A 261 -6.21 -14.27 5.73
CA ILE A 261 -5.01 -13.45 5.72
C ILE A 261 -4.95 -12.68 4.40
N ASN A 262 -4.85 -11.36 4.48
CA ASN A 262 -4.72 -10.48 3.32
C ASN A 262 -3.39 -9.70 3.41
N HIS A 263 -2.45 -9.99 2.50
CA HIS A 263 -1.19 -9.27 2.32
C HIS A 263 -1.38 -7.76 2.12
N GLN A 264 -2.47 -7.40 1.46
CA GLN A 264 -2.84 -6.04 1.10
C GLN A 264 -3.89 -5.45 2.05
N TYR A 265 -4.05 -5.97 3.26
CA TYR A 265 -5.08 -5.49 4.19
C TYR A 265 -5.06 -3.96 4.38
N SER A 266 -3.87 -3.35 4.52
CA SER A 266 -3.72 -1.88 4.65
C SER A 266 -4.01 -1.09 3.37
N LYS A 267 -4.44 -1.76 2.31
CA LYS A 267 -4.96 -1.20 1.07
C LYS A 267 -6.43 -1.55 0.86
N SER A 268 -7.08 -2.24 1.79
CA SER A 268 -8.49 -2.62 1.67
C SER A 268 -9.43 -1.42 1.85
N PHE A 269 -10.67 -1.54 1.36
CA PHE A 269 -11.73 -0.56 1.60
C PHE A 269 -12.06 -0.42 3.08
N ARG A 270 -11.97 -1.53 3.83
CA ARG A 270 -12.14 -1.54 5.29
C ARG A 270 -11.08 -0.67 5.99
N PHE A 271 -9.81 -0.83 5.62
CA PHE A 271 -8.74 0.00 6.18
C PHE A 271 -8.94 1.47 5.80
N GLU A 272 -9.20 1.77 4.53
CA GLU A 272 -9.45 3.14 4.04
C GLU A 272 -10.55 3.83 4.86
N THR A 273 -11.70 3.17 5.01
CA THR A 273 -12.83 3.66 5.80
C THR A 273 -12.45 3.94 7.25
N ARG A 274 -11.85 2.95 7.93
CA ARG A 274 -11.49 3.05 9.34
C ARG A 274 -10.39 4.08 9.61
N PHE A 275 -9.46 4.25 8.68
CA PHE A 275 -8.38 5.23 8.82
C PHE A 275 -8.89 6.65 8.58
N ASP A 276 -9.72 6.88 7.57
CA ASP A 276 -10.32 8.19 7.29
C ASP A 276 -11.25 8.66 8.43
N GLU A 277 -11.90 7.73 9.13
CA GLU A 277 -12.63 8.00 10.38
C GLU A 277 -11.69 8.28 11.56
N TYR A 278 -10.62 7.49 11.73
CA TYR A 278 -9.61 7.70 12.77
C TYR A 278 -8.92 9.07 12.61
N LEU A 279 -8.56 9.43 11.38
CA LEU A 279 -7.96 10.71 11.01
C LEU A 279 -8.81 11.86 11.51
N ARG A 280 -10.10 11.88 11.16
CA ARG A 280 -11.03 12.97 11.52
C ARG A 280 -11.35 13.05 13.00
N ARG A 281 -11.34 11.90 13.68
CA ARG A 281 -11.69 11.83 15.10
C ARG A 281 -10.53 12.13 16.04
N PHE A 282 -9.33 11.66 15.73
CA PHE A 282 -8.21 11.66 16.67
C PHE A 282 -7.00 12.49 16.22
N LEU A 283 -6.87 12.79 14.92
CA LEU A 283 -5.69 13.50 14.39
C LEU A 283 -6.04 14.92 13.95
N MET A 284 -6.98 15.07 13.01
CA MET A 284 -7.40 16.36 12.46
C MET A 284 -8.78 16.30 11.81
N SER A 285 -9.68 17.24 12.11
CA SER A 285 -11.06 17.21 11.61
C SER A 285 -11.22 17.56 10.13
N GLY A 286 -10.29 18.36 9.56
CA GLY A 286 -10.36 18.84 8.18
C GLY A 286 -9.72 17.93 7.12
N GLY A 287 -9.05 16.84 7.54
CA GLY A 287 -8.33 15.94 6.64
C GLY A 287 -9.21 14.86 6.02
N ARG A 288 -8.93 14.47 4.78
CA ARG A 288 -9.57 13.35 4.08
C ARG A 288 -8.51 12.35 3.60
N TYR A 289 -8.80 11.06 3.73
CA TYR A 289 -8.00 9.98 3.15
C TYR A 289 -8.89 9.06 2.31
N PHE A 290 -8.58 8.90 1.04
CA PHE A 290 -9.35 8.02 0.15
C PHE A 290 -8.50 7.52 -1.01
N SER A 291 -8.95 6.44 -1.66
CA SER A 291 -8.32 5.99 -2.90
C SER A 291 -9.10 6.36 -4.15
N LEU A 292 -8.44 7.06 -5.07
CA LEU A 292 -9.04 7.51 -6.33
C LEU A 292 -9.48 6.37 -7.24
N VAL A 293 -8.86 5.19 -7.14
CA VAL A 293 -9.19 4.02 -7.99
C VAL A 293 -9.88 2.90 -7.21
N ARG A 294 -10.30 3.15 -5.97
CA ARG A 294 -10.97 2.17 -5.09
C ARG A 294 -12.06 1.33 -5.77
N PRO A 295 -12.97 1.90 -6.58
CA PRO A 295 -14.06 1.13 -7.17
C PRO A 295 -13.59 0.09 -8.21
N LEU A 296 -12.36 0.22 -8.70
CA LEU A 296 -11.89 -0.49 -9.89
C LEU A 296 -11.08 -1.72 -9.54
N TYR A 297 -11.25 -2.75 -10.36
CA TYR A 297 -10.39 -3.92 -10.42
C TYR A 297 -9.07 -3.59 -11.18
N GLU A 298 -7.99 -4.29 -10.86
CA GLU A 298 -6.72 -4.25 -11.61
C GLU A 298 -6.91 -4.48 -13.12
N LEU A 299 -7.86 -5.33 -13.55
CA LEU A 299 -8.21 -5.51 -14.98
C LEU A 299 -8.77 -4.23 -15.60
N GLN A 300 -9.63 -3.49 -14.88
CA GLN A 300 -10.15 -2.20 -15.33
C GLN A 300 -9.06 -1.13 -15.35
N ILE A 301 -8.17 -1.14 -14.35
CA ILE A 301 -6.97 -0.28 -14.33
C ILE A 301 -6.09 -0.58 -15.53
N GLY A 302 -5.87 -1.86 -15.90
CA GLY A 302 -5.13 -2.25 -17.09
C GLY A 302 -5.74 -1.67 -18.38
N LYS A 303 -7.08 -1.72 -18.50
CA LYS A 303 -7.83 -1.13 -19.62
C LYS A 303 -7.75 0.40 -19.66
N LEU A 304 -7.83 1.07 -18.52
CA LEU A 304 -7.70 2.53 -18.47
C LEU A 304 -6.27 2.95 -18.76
N PHE A 305 -5.30 2.30 -18.14
CA PHE A 305 -3.89 2.60 -18.29
C PHE A 305 -3.41 2.42 -19.73
N SER A 306 -4.00 1.52 -20.52
CA SER A 306 -3.67 1.34 -21.94
C SER A 306 -3.89 2.60 -22.79
N LYS A 307 -4.62 3.60 -22.28
CA LYS A 307 -4.84 4.91 -22.92
C LYS A 307 -3.73 5.92 -22.66
N PHE A 308 -2.72 5.58 -21.85
CA PHE A 308 -1.63 6.47 -21.43
C PHE A 308 -0.25 5.95 -21.91
N PRO A 309 0.01 5.92 -23.23
CA PRO A 309 1.25 5.38 -23.77
C PRO A 309 2.51 6.15 -23.34
N ASP A 310 2.37 7.42 -22.96
CA ASP A 310 3.43 8.27 -22.41
C ASP A 310 3.97 7.73 -21.08
N LEU A 311 3.17 6.95 -20.34
CA LEU A 311 3.57 6.37 -19.06
C LEU A 311 4.20 4.97 -19.17
N PHE A 312 4.06 4.28 -20.31
CA PHE A 312 4.42 2.86 -20.45
C PHE A 312 5.87 2.52 -20.10
N GLN A 313 6.79 3.46 -20.34
CA GLN A 313 8.21 3.26 -20.03
C GLN A 313 8.60 3.75 -18.64
N LEU A 314 7.74 4.55 -18.00
CA LEU A 314 8.03 5.21 -16.74
C LEU A 314 7.66 4.35 -15.53
N PHE A 315 6.55 3.61 -15.62
CA PHE A 315 6.08 2.80 -14.50
C PHE A 315 6.86 1.48 -14.39
N LYS A 316 7.22 1.12 -13.15
CA LYS A 316 7.91 -0.13 -12.82
C LYS A 316 7.45 -0.60 -11.45
N SER A 317 6.99 -1.86 -11.36
CA SER A 317 6.51 -2.44 -10.09
C SER A 317 7.03 -3.85 -9.83
N CYS A 318 8.12 -4.25 -10.49
CA CYS A 318 8.73 -5.56 -10.27
C CYS A 318 9.27 -5.69 -8.85
N ASN A 319 8.83 -6.71 -8.12
CA ASN A 319 9.25 -6.97 -6.75
C ASN A 319 10.69 -7.51 -6.64
N ARG A 320 11.20 -8.21 -7.66
CA ARG A 320 12.58 -8.73 -7.68
C ARG A 320 13.62 -7.64 -7.92
N ASN A 321 13.34 -6.74 -8.87
CA ASN A 321 14.29 -5.69 -9.27
C ASN A 321 13.91 -4.30 -8.71
N ARG A 322 13.08 -4.25 -7.65
CA ARG A 322 12.74 -3.04 -6.88
C ARG A 322 12.43 -1.79 -7.73
N SER A 323 11.63 -1.98 -8.78
CA SER A 323 11.23 -0.93 -9.74
C SER A 323 12.31 -0.38 -10.69
N ASP A 324 13.44 -1.08 -10.87
CA ASP A 324 14.43 -0.73 -11.91
C ASP A 324 14.08 -1.35 -13.27
N SER A 325 13.60 -2.60 -13.28
CA SER A 325 13.24 -3.32 -14.52
C SER A 325 12.19 -4.41 -14.29
N TRP A 326 11.54 -4.88 -15.37
CA TRP A 326 10.63 -6.03 -15.34
C TRP A 326 11.43 -7.32 -15.49
N CYS A 327 11.36 -8.23 -14.51
CA CYS A 327 12.09 -9.49 -14.59
C CYS A 327 11.37 -10.55 -15.45
N GLY A 328 10.07 -10.36 -15.73
CA GLY A 328 9.24 -11.31 -16.48
C GLY A 328 8.90 -12.62 -15.75
N ARG A 329 9.42 -12.85 -14.54
CA ARG A 329 9.37 -14.14 -13.84
C ARG A 329 8.89 -14.06 -12.39
N CYS A 330 8.21 -12.98 -12.00
CA CYS A 330 7.56 -12.87 -10.68
C CYS A 330 6.06 -12.64 -10.84
N ALA A 331 5.29 -12.92 -9.78
CA ALA A 331 3.84 -12.81 -9.79
C ALA A 331 3.35 -11.42 -10.19
N LYS A 332 3.98 -10.34 -9.70
CA LYS A 332 3.64 -8.98 -10.14
C LYS A 332 3.87 -8.73 -11.63
N CYS A 333 4.95 -9.25 -12.24
CA CYS A 333 5.18 -9.10 -13.67
C CYS A 333 4.07 -9.80 -14.48
N VAL A 334 3.79 -11.06 -14.14
CA VAL A 334 2.80 -11.89 -14.84
C VAL A 334 1.39 -11.33 -14.67
N SER A 335 1.00 -10.92 -13.46
CA SER A 335 -0.29 -10.29 -13.16
C SER A 335 -0.51 -8.98 -13.94
N VAL A 336 0.48 -8.08 -13.98
CA VAL A 336 0.34 -6.82 -14.72
C VAL A 336 0.33 -7.07 -16.23
N PHE A 337 1.15 -8.00 -16.73
CA PHE A 337 1.13 -8.40 -18.13
C PHE A 337 -0.25 -8.95 -18.54
N LEU A 338 -0.79 -9.91 -17.78
CA LEU A 338 -2.12 -10.48 -17.99
C LEU A 338 -3.20 -9.41 -18.04
N THR A 339 -3.28 -8.54 -17.02
CA THR A 339 -4.34 -7.52 -16.92
C THR A 339 -4.23 -6.42 -17.99
N MET A 340 -3.06 -6.23 -18.61
CA MET A 340 -2.86 -5.29 -19.73
C MET A 340 -3.02 -5.95 -21.11
N TYR A 341 -2.80 -7.26 -21.22
CA TYR A 341 -2.75 -7.97 -22.50
C TYR A 341 -3.99 -7.79 -23.38
N PRO A 342 -5.24 -7.84 -22.85
CA PRO A 342 -6.43 -7.65 -23.66
C PRO A 342 -6.46 -6.31 -24.38
N PHE A 343 -5.90 -5.26 -23.77
CA PHE A 343 -6.12 -3.86 -24.18
C PHE A 343 -4.96 -3.26 -24.97
N LEU A 344 -3.84 -3.97 -25.12
CA LEU A 344 -2.67 -3.50 -25.83
C LEU A 344 -2.25 -4.43 -26.97
N PRO A 345 -1.74 -3.92 -28.10
CA PRO A 345 -1.14 -4.77 -29.11
C PRO A 345 0.11 -5.47 -28.53
N PRO A 346 0.44 -6.71 -28.96
CA PRO A 346 1.60 -7.45 -28.45
C PRO A 346 2.90 -6.63 -28.48
N ALA A 347 3.16 -5.88 -29.56
CA ALA A 347 4.33 -5.01 -29.67
C ALA A 347 4.46 -3.96 -28.56
N ALA A 348 3.35 -3.39 -28.07
CA ALA A 348 3.38 -2.44 -26.96
C ALA A 348 3.71 -3.13 -25.64
N LEU A 349 3.17 -4.33 -25.40
CA LEU A 349 3.50 -5.14 -24.22
C LEU A 349 4.98 -5.53 -24.23
N PHE A 350 5.51 -5.96 -25.38
CA PHE A 350 6.91 -6.35 -25.49
C PHE A 350 7.84 -5.15 -25.28
N LYS A 351 7.41 -3.94 -25.67
CA LYS A 351 8.15 -2.72 -25.32
C LYS A 351 8.16 -2.44 -23.82
N ILE A 352 7.12 -2.82 -23.07
CA ILE A 352 7.04 -2.63 -21.62
C ILE A 352 7.86 -3.68 -20.88
N PHE A 353 7.68 -4.95 -21.23
CA PHE A 353 8.19 -6.12 -20.48
C PHE A 353 9.46 -6.74 -21.10
N GLY A 354 9.83 -6.34 -22.31
CA GLY A 354 10.98 -6.84 -23.06
C GLY A 354 10.68 -8.06 -23.95
N HIS A 355 9.66 -8.86 -23.63
CA HIS A 355 9.29 -10.08 -24.35
C HIS A 355 7.83 -10.49 -24.04
N ASP A 356 7.31 -11.49 -24.75
CA ASP A 356 6.04 -12.14 -24.41
C ASP A 356 6.21 -13.05 -23.20
N LEU A 357 5.46 -12.80 -22.13
CA LEU A 357 5.52 -13.66 -20.94
C LEU A 357 4.74 -14.97 -21.13
N PHE A 358 3.85 -15.05 -22.12
CA PHE A 358 3.10 -16.28 -22.40
C PHE A 358 3.90 -17.33 -23.19
N ASP A 359 5.03 -16.94 -23.79
CA ASP A 359 5.92 -17.86 -24.51
C ASP A 359 6.76 -18.72 -23.57
N SER A 360 6.95 -18.28 -22.32
CA SER A 360 7.76 -18.99 -21.33
C SER A 360 6.92 -19.89 -20.43
N GLU A 361 7.05 -21.21 -20.59
CA GLU A 361 6.42 -22.20 -19.70
C GLU A 361 6.87 -22.06 -18.23
N GLU A 362 8.00 -21.39 -17.96
CA GLU A 362 8.44 -21.07 -16.58
C GLU A 362 7.41 -20.21 -15.82
N THR A 363 6.50 -19.52 -16.52
CA THR A 363 5.45 -18.71 -15.91
C THR A 363 4.18 -19.51 -15.57
N ILE A 364 4.05 -20.75 -16.02
CA ILE A 364 2.87 -21.59 -15.76
C ILE A 364 2.62 -21.79 -14.26
N PRO A 365 3.62 -22.12 -13.42
CA PRO A 365 3.40 -22.23 -11.97
C PRO A 365 2.86 -20.94 -11.36
N ILE A 366 3.37 -19.78 -11.81
CA ILE A 366 2.91 -18.47 -11.36
C ILE A 366 1.47 -18.22 -11.80
N LEU A 367 1.12 -18.59 -13.05
CA LEU A 367 -0.25 -18.49 -13.53
C LEU A 367 -1.22 -19.33 -12.68
N ARG A 368 -0.81 -20.54 -12.26
CA ARG A 368 -1.64 -21.39 -11.38
C ARG A 368 -1.92 -20.72 -10.04
N GLU A 369 -0.89 -20.16 -9.40
CA GLU A 369 -1.03 -19.39 -8.16
C GLU A 369 -1.95 -18.18 -8.35
N LEU A 370 -1.74 -17.42 -9.43
CA LEU A 370 -2.54 -16.23 -9.76
C LEU A 370 -3.99 -16.58 -10.11
N ALA A 371 -4.26 -17.73 -10.71
CA ALA A 371 -5.60 -18.20 -11.07
C ALA A 371 -6.34 -18.91 -9.91
N GLY A 372 -5.77 -18.93 -8.70
CA GLY A 372 -6.40 -19.51 -7.52
C GLY A 372 -6.37 -21.04 -7.47
N LEU A 373 -5.52 -21.69 -8.27
CA LEU A 373 -5.31 -23.15 -8.18
C LEU A 373 -4.33 -23.53 -7.06
N GLU A 374 -3.57 -22.56 -6.55
CA GLU A 374 -2.63 -22.67 -5.43
C GLU A 374 -2.82 -21.46 -4.50
N ILE A 375 -2.01 -21.36 -3.44
CA ILE A 375 -2.01 -20.16 -2.57
C ILE A 375 -1.65 -18.93 -3.40
N LYS A 376 -2.51 -17.91 -3.36
CA LYS A 376 -2.27 -16.64 -4.04
C LYS A 376 -0.96 -16.01 -3.56
N PRO A 377 -0.08 -15.52 -4.45
CA PRO A 377 1.19 -14.94 -4.06
C PRO A 377 1.01 -13.78 -3.08
N PHE A 378 1.86 -13.70 -2.07
CA PHE A 378 1.94 -12.54 -1.15
C PHE A 378 2.62 -11.35 -1.84
N GLU A 379 2.06 -10.93 -2.96
CA GLU A 379 2.45 -9.78 -3.77
C GLU A 379 1.19 -8.96 -4.08
N CYS A 380 1.37 -7.70 -4.49
CA CYS A 380 0.27 -6.82 -4.86
C CYS A 380 -0.28 -7.19 -6.25
N VAL A 381 -1.07 -8.25 -6.38
CA VAL A 381 -1.54 -8.79 -7.68
C VAL A 381 -3.07 -8.77 -7.78
N ALA A 382 -3.56 -8.87 -9.02
CA ALA A 382 -4.99 -8.94 -9.33
C ALA A 382 -5.66 -10.16 -8.65
N THR A 383 -6.99 -10.14 -8.59
CA THR A 383 -7.76 -11.26 -8.05
C THR A 383 -7.72 -12.49 -8.94
N ALA A 384 -8.00 -13.68 -8.39
CA ALA A 384 -8.04 -14.91 -9.17
C ALA A 384 -9.04 -14.81 -10.33
N ASN A 385 -10.22 -14.23 -10.07
CA ASN A 385 -11.23 -14.00 -11.09
C ASN A 385 -10.78 -13.02 -12.18
N GLU A 386 -10.06 -11.97 -11.83
CA GLU A 386 -9.49 -11.04 -12.82
C GLU A 386 -8.42 -11.70 -13.69
N ILE A 387 -7.61 -12.58 -13.12
CA ILE A 387 -6.57 -13.31 -13.86
C ILE A 387 -7.21 -14.26 -14.88
N VAL A 388 -8.23 -15.02 -14.47
CA VAL A 388 -8.99 -15.89 -15.37
C VAL A 388 -9.68 -15.06 -16.46
N ALA A 389 -10.32 -13.96 -16.10
CA ALA A 389 -10.97 -13.07 -17.06
C ALA A 389 -9.98 -12.44 -18.05
N ALA A 390 -8.81 -11.99 -17.57
CA ALA A 390 -7.77 -11.41 -18.41
C ALA A 390 -7.25 -12.41 -19.45
N ALA A 391 -7.00 -13.65 -19.01
CA ALA A 391 -6.57 -14.72 -19.90
C ALA A 391 -7.68 -15.14 -20.89
N ALA A 392 -8.95 -15.18 -20.47
CA ALA A 392 -10.07 -15.44 -21.36
C ALA A 392 -10.16 -14.39 -22.49
N LEU A 393 -10.04 -13.11 -22.13
CA LEU A 393 -10.00 -12.01 -23.11
C LEU A 393 -8.77 -12.08 -24.02
N ALA A 394 -7.61 -12.46 -23.49
CA ALA A 394 -6.39 -12.66 -24.28
C ALA A 394 -6.55 -13.78 -25.32
N ILE A 395 -7.11 -14.92 -24.91
CA ILE A 395 -7.41 -16.06 -25.80
C ILE A 395 -8.40 -15.66 -26.89
N ALA A 396 -9.50 -14.98 -26.52
CA ALA A 396 -10.50 -14.51 -27.48
C ALA A 396 -9.88 -13.55 -28.51
N LYS A 397 -9.06 -12.61 -28.04
CA LYS A 397 -8.33 -11.66 -28.90
C LYS A 397 -7.41 -12.37 -29.90
N LEU A 398 -6.64 -13.36 -29.46
CA LEU A 398 -5.75 -14.13 -30.34
C LEU A 398 -6.54 -14.92 -31.38
N ARG A 399 -7.60 -15.63 -30.95
CA ARG A 399 -8.48 -16.39 -31.84
C ARG A 399 -9.16 -15.50 -32.89
N ASN A 400 -9.67 -14.33 -32.49
CA ASN A 400 -10.31 -13.38 -33.41
C ASN A 400 -9.34 -12.82 -34.45
N ASN A 401 -8.05 -12.78 -34.12
CA ASN A 401 -6.99 -12.37 -35.03
C ASN A 401 -6.33 -13.56 -35.77
N SER A 402 -6.90 -14.77 -35.66
CA SER A 402 -6.34 -16.00 -36.22
C SER A 402 -4.88 -16.28 -35.81
N GLN A 403 -4.48 -15.82 -34.62
CA GLN A 403 -3.14 -16.04 -34.06
C GLN A 403 -3.11 -17.31 -33.21
N PRO A 404 -2.01 -18.10 -33.27
CA PRO A 404 -1.87 -19.28 -32.43
C PRO A 404 -1.80 -18.87 -30.95
N LEU A 405 -2.31 -19.73 -30.07
CA LEU A 405 -2.17 -19.52 -28.63
C LEU A 405 -0.73 -19.85 -28.20
N PRO A 406 -0.05 -18.97 -27.45
CA PRO A 406 1.25 -19.26 -26.86
C PRO A 406 1.15 -20.36 -25.77
N PRO A 407 2.26 -21.05 -25.42
CA PRO A 407 2.28 -22.21 -24.51
C PRO A 407 1.50 -22.01 -23.21
N VAL A 408 1.66 -20.87 -22.55
CA VAL A 408 0.99 -20.57 -21.28
C VAL A 408 -0.53 -20.49 -21.44
N LEU A 409 -1.02 -19.91 -22.55
CA LEU A 409 -2.46 -19.84 -22.84
C LEU A 409 -3.01 -21.18 -23.34
N GLN A 410 -2.22 -22.00 -24.04
CA GLN A 410 -2.59 -23.38 -24.36
C GLN A 410 -2.76 -24.21 -23.07
N TYR A 411 -1.85 -24.07 -22.12
CA TYR A 411 -1.97 -24.68 -20.80
C TYR A 411 -3.24 -24.19 -20.10
N ALA A 412 -3.48 -22.87 -20.09
CA ALA A 412 -4.63 -22.25 -19.44
C ALA A 412 -5.96 -22.83 -19.95
N VAL A 413 -6.14 -22.93 -21.29
CA VAL A 413 -7.32 -23.52 -21.93
C VAL A 413 -7.61 -24.95 -21.45
N ARG A 414 -6.58 -25.74 -21.15
CA ARG A 414 -6.72 -27.14 -20.76
C ARG A 414 -6.95 -27.34 -19.26
N HIS A 415 -6.45 -26.44 -18.41
CA HIS A 415 -6.33 -26.70 -16.97
C HIS A 415 -6.97 -25.65 -16.06
N ILE A 416 -7.34 -24.47 -16.55
CA ILE A 416 -7.90 -23.40 -15.73
C ILE A 416 -9.42 -23.32 -15.96
N PRO A 417 -10.25 -23.58 -14.93
CA PRO A 417 -11.70 -23.43 -15.04
C PRO A 417 -12.11 -22.00 -15.38
N GLY A 418 -13.17 -21.84 -16.18
CA GLY A 418 -13.71 -20.52 -16.55
C GLY A 418 -12.90 -19.74 -17.59
N ILE A 419 -11.78 -20.26 -18.07
CA ILE A 419 -10.85 -19.56 -18.98
C ILE A 419 -11.40 -19.25 -20.38
N ASN A 420 -12.55 -19.83 -20.76
CA ASN A 420 -13.23 -19.53 -22.03
C ASN A 420 -14.46 -18.61 -21.84
N ASP A 421 -14.74 -18.18 -20.61
CA ASP A 421 -15.89 -17.33 -20.30
C ASP A 421 -15.50 -15.84 -20.39
N THR A 422 -15.85 -15.22 -21.52
CA THR A 422 -15.69 -13.77 -21.70
C THR A 422 -16.83 -12.95 -21.10
N GLU A 423 -17.96 -13.58 -20.73
CA GLU A 423 -19.09 -12.88 -20.10
C GLU A 423 -18.73 -12.45 -18.67
N ALA A 424 -18.12 -13.35 -17.89
CA ALA A 424 -17.56 -13.00 -16.57
C ALA A 424 -16.57 -11.83 -16.65
N ALA A 425 -15.75 -11.78 -17.70
CA ALA A 425 -14.83 -10.67 -17.94
C ALA A 425 -15.56 -9.34 -18.21
N SER A 426 -16.64 -9.37 -18.99
CA SER A 426 -17.51 -8.21 -19.23
C SER A 426 -18.15 -7.69 -17.94
N VAL A 427 -18.61 -8.58 -17.06
CA VAL A 427 -19.17 -8.22 -15.75
C VAL A 427 -18.14 -7.51 -14.89
N LEU A 428 -16.92 -8.06 -14.79
CA LEU A 428 -15.82 -7.42 -14.05
C LEU A 428 -15.44 -6.05 -14.62
N LEU A 429 -15.42 -5.92 -15.95
CA LEU A 429 -15.10 -4.66 -16.61
C LEU A 429 -16.17 -3.57 -16.42
N ALA A 430 -17.44 -3.97 -16.24
CA ALA A 430 -18.55 -3.07 -15.97
C ALA A 430 -18.77 -2.80 -14.46
N ALA A 431 -18.15 -3.58 -13.58
CA ALA A 431 -18.32 -3.46 -12.14
C ALA A 431 -17.80 -2.12 -11.60
N TYR A 432 -18.42 -1.64 -10.54
CA TYR A 432 -17.98 -0.46 -9.80
C TYR A 432 -18.19 -0.71 -8.30
N GLY A 433 -17.08 -0.82 -7.57
CA GLY A 433 -17.08 -1.18 -6.14
C GLY A 433 -17.46 -0.03 -5.19
N PRO A 434 -17.64 -0.33 -3.90
CA PRO A 434 -17.84 0.70 -2.88
C PRO A 434 -16.59 1.59 -2.73
N HIS A 435 -16.77 2.87 -2.43
CA HIS A 435 -15.68 3.83 -2.28
C HIS A 435 -16.02 5.00 -1.36
N ARG A 436 -15.02 5.82 -1.03
CA ARG A 436 -15.16 7.08 -0.31
C ARG A 436 -14.66 8.30 -1.11
N ILE A 437 -14.46 8.11 -2.42
CA ILE A 437 -14.03 9.19 -3.32
C ILE A 437 -15.04 10.35 -3.23
N PRO A 438 -14.61 11.58 -2.91
CA PRO A 438 -15.49 12.75 -2.95
C PRO A 438 -16.02 13.01 -4.36
N GLN A 439 -17.22 13.59 -4.47
CA GLN A 439 -17.95 13.73 -5.73
C GLN A 439 -17.12 14.44 -6.82
N GLU A 440 -16.34 15.45 -6.44
CA GLU A 440 -15.45 16.18 -7.34
C GLU A 440 -14.43 15.26 -8.02
N PHE A 441 -13.87 14.28 -7.31
CA PHE A 441 -12.90 13.32 -7.82
C PHE A 441 -13.55 12.11 -8.51
N GLU A 442 -14.73 11.69 -8.06
CA GLU A 442 -15.44 10.55 -8.64
C GLU A 442 -15.86 10.85 -10.09
N SER A 443 -16.27 12.09 -10.35
CA SER A 443 -16.61 12.56 -11.70
C SER A 443 -15.46 12.36 -12.69
N LEU A 444 -14.21 12.60 -12.26
CA LEU A 444 -13.00 12.42 -13.06
C LEU A 444 -12.84 10.95 -13.48
N LEU A 445 -12.98 10.05 -12.51
CA LEU A 445 -12.86 8.61 -12.75
C LEU A 445 -13.95 8.09 -13.68
N ARG A 446 -15.20 8.50 -13.45
CA ARG A 446 -16.35 8.11 -14.29
C ARG A 446 -16.20 8.60 -15.73
N ASN A 447 -15.73 9.83 -15.91
CA ASN A 447 -15.46 10.38 -17.24
C ASN A 447 -14.38 9.56 -17.98
N ALA A 448 -13.29 9.18 -17.31
CA ALA A 448 -12.24 8.37 -17.92
C ALA A 448 -12.69 6.95 -18.32
N LEU A 449 -13.62 6.36 -17.56
CA LEU A 449 -14.25 5.07 -17.87
C LEU A 449 -15.18 5.16 -19.09
N ASN A 450 -15.94 6.26 -19.19
CA ASN A 450 -16.93 6.48 -20.25
C ASN A 450 -16.34 6.96 -21.58
N GLN A 451 -15.14 7.55 -21.56
CA GLN A 451 -14.43 7.90 -22.79
C GLN A 451 -14.04 6.61 -23.52
N SER A 452 -14.79 6.24 -24.57
CA SER A 452 -14.37 5.23 -25.54
C SER A 452 -12.97 5.57 -26.06
N ALA A 453 -12.15 4.54 -26.34
CA ALA A 453 -10.81 4.73 -26.90
C ALA A 453 -10.89 5.71 -28.08
N ARG A 454 -10.22 6.86 -27.96
CA ARG A 454 -10.01 7.79 -29.07
C ARG A 454 -9.06 7.18 -30.07
#